data_AF-A0A8K0RFZ5-F1
#
_entry.id   AF-A0A8K0RFZ5-F1
#
_cell.length_a   1.000
_cell.length_b   1.000
_cell.length_c   1.000
_cell.angle_alpha   90.00
_cell.angle_beta   90.00
_cell.angle_gamma   90.00
#
_symmetry.space_group_name_H-M   'P 1'
#
loop_
_entity.id
_entity.type
_entity.pdbx_description
1 polymer ?
#
loop_
_entity_poly.entity_id
_entity_poly.type
_entity_poly.pdbx_seq_one_letter_code
_entity_poly.pdbx_strand_id
1 'polypeptide(L)'
;MESTRVIEVSCNETDPRIDPARYFNLSTTTTQVVKTAGGRAGSAINNIYYADQASRLGMIVVLQHTGCPSNTGDLDTAVRADIQALKDSPYVRNDIPIIGYMLDTGTSQLREVSIVRNAPDAEARRRVLSQMDDFGPFWN
;
A
#
# COMPACT_ATOMS: atom_id res chain seq x y z
N MET A 1 -5.21 8.19 -22.26
CA MET A 1 -4.73 7.10 -21.39
C MET A 1 -5.02 7.58 -19.98
N GLU A 2 -6.01 7.01 -19.29
CA GLU A 2 -6.24 7.40 -17.89
C GLU A 2 -5.11 6.84 -17.03
N SER A 3 -4.45 7.71 -16.27
CA SER A 3 -3.41 7.29 -15.36
C SER A 3 -4.05 6.55 -14.18
N THR A 4 -3.57 5.34 -13.90
CA THR A 4 -4.04 4.55 -12.76
C THR A 4 -3.83 5.32 -11.46
N ARG A 5 -4.88 5.48 -10.65
CA ARG A 5 -4.78 6.12 -9.34
C ARG A 5 -4.46 5.10 -8.25
N VAL A 6 -3.52 5.49 -7.40
CA VAL A 6 -3.03 4.67 -6.30
C VAL A 6 -3.27 5.39 -5.00
N ILE A 7 -3.80 4.66 -4.02
CA ILE A 7 -3.79 5.12 -2.64
C ILE A 7 -2.82 4.26 -1.83
N GLU A 8 -1.93 4.91 -1.11
CA GLU A 8 -0.98 4.26 -0.24
C GLU A 8 -1.35 4.54 1.22
N VAL A 9 -1.42 3.50 2.04
CA VAL A 9 -1.52 3.61 3.48
C VAL A 9 -0.14 3.37 4.09
N SER A 10 0.40 4.35 4.81
CA SER A 10 1.69 4.22 5.49
C SER A 10 1.71 4.81 6.89
N CYS A 11 2.75 4.50 7.64
CA CYS A 11 2.89 4.96 9.02
C CYS A 11 3.00 6.49 9.10
N ASN A 12 2.34 7.06 10.12
CA ASN A 12 2.32 8.50 10.43
C ASN A 12 3.50 8.97 11.29
N GLU A 13 4.45 8.09 11.60
CA GLU A 13 5.68 8.48 12.26
C GLU A 13 6.47 9.47 11.39
N THR A 14 7.16 10.41 12.04
CA THR A 14 7.88 11.51 11.37
C THR A 14 9.32 11.15 11.03
N ASP A 15 9.66 9.86 11.02
CA ASP A 15 11.01 9.40 10.67
C ASP A 15 11.22 9.50 9.15
N PRO A 16 12.21 10.28 8.67
CA PRO A 16 12.48 10.40 7.24
C PRO A 16 12.85 9.07 6.55
N ARG A 17 13.23 8.04 7.31
CA ARG A 17 13.52 6.69 6.79
C ARG A 17 12.27 5.93 6.36
N ILE A 18 11.08 6.39 6.72
CA ILE A 18 9.82 5.73 6.32
C ILE A 18 8.98 6.61 5.38
N ASP A 19 9.59 7.68 4.85
CA ASP A 19 8.94 8.53 3.86
C ASP A 19 8.70 7.74 2.56
N PRO A 20 7.43 7.53 2.15
CA PRO A 20 7.11 6.73 0.98
C PRO A 20 7.68 7.29 -0.32
N ALA A 21 7.87 8.61 -0.41
CA ALA A 21 8.47 9.25 -1.57
C ALA A 21 9.91 8.77 -1.85
N ARG A 22 10.57 8.14 -0.86
CA ARG A 22 11.91 7.55 -0.99
C ARG A 22 11.91 6.14 -1.57
N TYR A 23 10.78 5.43 -1.48
CA TYR A 23 10.69 4.01 -1.83
C TYR A 23 9.82 3.75 -3.06
N PHE A 24 8.92 4.66 -3.35
CA PHE A 24 8.05 4.61 -4.50
C PHE A 24 8.21 5.92 -5.26
N ASN A 25 8.51 5.87 -6.56
CA ASN A 25 8.40 7.04 -7.42
C ASN A 25 6.93 7.27 -7.77
N LEU A 26 6.25 7.84 -6.78
CA LEU A 26 4.83 8.17 -6.84
C LEU A 26 4.69 9.51 -7.53
N SER A 27 4.13 9.52 -8.73
CA SER A 27 3.68 10.78 -9.32
C SER A 27 2.65 11.42 -8.38
N THR A 28 2.89 12.67 -8.00
CA THR A 28 2.03 13.45 -7.09
C THR A 28 0.63 13.67 -7.65
N THR A 29 0.42 13.45 -8.95
CA THR A 29 -0.86 13.65 -9.62
C THR A 29 -1.80 12.46 -9.49
N THR A 30 -1.27 11.25 -9.37
CA THR A 30 -2.04 9.99 -9.40
C THR A 30 -2.02 9.25 -8.07
N THR A 31 -1.16 9.67 -7.14
CA THR A 31 -0.97 9.01 -5.85
C THR A 31 -1.53 9.84 -4.71
N GLN A 32 -2.29 9.21 -3.83
CA GLN A 32 -2.68 9.76 -2.54
C GLN A 32 -2.04 8.95 -1.41
N VAL A 33 -1.38 9.62 -0.47
CA VAL A 33 -0.81 8.98 0.73
C VAL A 33 -1.71 9.24 1.94
N VAL A 34 -2.13 8.18 2.61
CA VAL A 34 -2.91 8.19 3.86
C VAL A 34 -2.02 7.71 4.98
N LYS A 35 -1.87 8.54 6.01
CA LYS A 35 -1.00 8.27 7.15
C LYS A 35 -1.82 7.76 8.33
N THR A 36 -1.52 6.57 8.83
CA THR A 36 -2.17 5.98 10.01
C THR A 36 -1.14 5.49 11.03
N ALA A 37 -1.55 5.30 12.29
CA ALA A 37 -0.68 4.70 13.31
C ALA A 37 -0.20 3.32 12.82
N GLY A 38 1.12 3.15 12.69
CA GLY A 38 1.74 1.91 12.24
C GLY A 38 1.46 1.51 10.78
N GLY A 39 0.86 2.38 9.98
CA GLY A 39 0.43 2.04 8.61
C GLY A 39 -0.74 1.05 8.58
N ARG A 40 -1.54 1.01 9.66
CA ARG A 40 -2.69 0.10 9.76
C ARG A 40 -3.80 0.47 8.78
N ALA A 41 -4.14 -0.46 7.89
CA ALA A 41 -5.10 -0.23 6.81
C ALA A 41 -6.56 -0.11 7.25
N GLY A 42 -6.93 -0.78 8.35
CA GLY A 42 -8.29 -0.68 8.90
C GLY A 42 -8.71 0.76 9.22
N SER A 43 -7.79 1.55 9.79
CA SER A 43 -8.02 2.97 10.09
C SER A 43 -8.11 3.86 8.84
N ALA A 44 -7.74 3.35 7.67
CA ALA A 44 -7.76 4.06 6.40
C ALA A 44 -9.02 3.77 5.56
N ILE A 45 -9.89 2.83 5.95
CA ILE A 45 -11.04 2.41 5.13
C ILE A 45 -11.91 3.57 4.67
N ASN A 46 -12.23 4.54 5.55
CA ASN A 46 -13.01 5.71 5.17
C ASN A 46 -12.29 6.56 4.11
N ASN A 47 -10.98 6.75 4.24
CA ASN A 47 -10.18 7.49 3.26
C ASN A 47 -10.18 6.77 1.90
N ILE A 48 -10.02 5.44 1.91
CA ILE A 48 -10.05 4.60 0.70
C ILE A 48 -11.41 4.70 0.02
N TYR A 49 -12.50 4.58 0.79
CA TYR A 49 -13.87 4.69 0.27
C TYR A 49 -14.09 6.04 -0.42
N TYR A 50 -13.81 7.15 0.26
CA TYR A 50 -14.02 8.48 -0.33
C TYR A 50 -13.11 8.75 -1.53
N ALA A 51 -11.86 8.27 -1.49
CA ALA A 51 -10.96 8.38 -2.63
C ALA A 51 -11.51 7.62 -3.85
N ASP A 52 -11.98 6.39 -3.67
CA ASP A 52 -12.57 5.58 -4.75
C ASP A 52 -13.84 6.21 -5.33
N GLN A 53 -14.68 6.83 -4.48
CA GLN A 53 -15.87 7.56 -4.93
C GLN A 53 -15.52 8.82 -5.73
N ALA A 54 -14.47 9.54 -5.34
CA ALA A 54 -14.03 10.76 -6.04
C ALA A 54 -13.40 10.43 -7.40
N SER A 55 -12.60 9.37 -7.45
CA SER A 55 -11.98 8.88 -8.67
C SER A 55 -11.61 7.43 -8.49
N ARG A 56 -12.07 6.58 -9.41
CA ARG A 56 -11.95 5.13 -9.32
C ARG A 56 -10.50 4.73 -9.04
N LEU A 57 -10.24 4.13 -7.88
CA LEU A 57 -8.93 3.62 -7.52
C LEU A 57 -8.62 2.39 -8.35
N GLY A 58 -7.39 2.35 -8.86
CA GLY A 58 -6.86 1.20 -9.57
C GLY A 58 -5.94 0.33 -8.70
N MET A 59 -5.52 0.80 -7.53
CA MET A 59 -4.71 0.04 -6.57
C MET A 59 -4.72 0.66 -5.16
N ILE A 60 -4.61 -0.21 -4.15
CA ILE A 60 -4.26 0.14 -2.78
C ILE A 60 -2.89 -0.44 -2.45
N VAL A 61 -2.03 0.35 -1.84
CA VAL A 61 -0.74 -0.08 -1.29
C VAL A 61 -0.79 0.03 0.23
N VAL A 62 -0.36 -1.00 0.94
CA VAL A 62 -0.20 -0.99 2.41
C VAL A 62 1.28 -1.09 2.71
N LEU A 63 1.86 -0.07 3.33
CA LEU A 63 3.27 -0.01 3.72
C LEU A 63 3.38 0.04 5.24
N GLN A 64 4.00 -0.98 5.82
CA GLN A 64 4.40 -0.98 7.23
C GLN A 64 5.92 -1.10 7.35
N HIS A 65 6.48 -0.80 8.52
CA HIS A 65 7.93 -0.79 8.72
C HIS A 65 8.37 -1.44 10.04
N THR A 66 9.61 -1.92 10.09
CA THR A 66 10.24 -2.45 11.30
C THR A 66 10.53 -1.34 12.30
N GLY A 67 10.52 -1.68 13.59
CA GLY A 67 10.83 -0.74 14.68
C GLY A 67 9.70 0.26 14.99
N CYS A 68 8.52 0.12 14.39
CA CYS A 68 7.39 1.02 14.65
C CYS A 68 6.86 0.86 16.09
N PRO A 69 6.73 1.94 16.87
CA PRO A 69 6.15 1.87 18.22
C PRO A 69 4.70 1.38 18.24
N SER A 70 3.96 1.58 17.14
CA SER A 70 2.56 1.18 16.99
C SER A 70 2.40 -0.26 16.48
N ASN A 71 3.49 -0.99 16.22
CA ASN A 71 3.44 -2.37 15.76
C ASN A 71 4.44 -3.25 16.53
N THR A 72 3.91 -4.07 17.43
CA THR A 72 4.71 -4.88 18.37
C THR A 72 4.76 -6.37 18.01
N GLY A 73 4.13 -6.78 16.90
CA GLY A 73 4.02 -8.17 16.47
C GLY A 73 4.80 -8.52 15.21
N ASP A 74 4.53 -9.71 14.67
CA ASP A 74 5.08 -10.14 13.38
C ASP A 74 4.53 -9.27 12.24
N LEU A 75 5.45 -8.65 11.50
CA LEU A 75 5.12 -7.62 10.52
C LEU A 75 4.46 -8.21 9.27
N ASP A 76 4.87 -9.40 8.83
CA ASP A 76 4.19 -10.12 7.74
C ASP A 76 2.73 -10.42 8.11
N THR A 77 2.50 -10.90 9.34
CA THR A 77 1.17 -11.17 9.85
C THR A 77 0.34 -9.89 9.93
N ALA A 78 0.91 -8.79 10.40
CA ALA A 78 0.22 -7.50 10.48
C ALA A 78 -0.19 -6.97 9.09
N VAL A 79 0.71 -7.03 8.11
CA VAL A 79 0.41 -6.62 6.72
C VAL A 79 -0.66 -7.54 6.10
N ARG A 80 -0.55 -8.85 6.28
CA ARG A 80 -1.56 -9.81 5.79
C ARG A 80 -2.93 -9.57 6.41
N ALA A 81 -2.99 -9.31 7.71
CA ALA A 81 -4.23 -9.02 8.43
C ALA A 81 -4.89 -7.73 7.91
N ASP A 82 -4.09 -6.71 7.62
CA ASP A 82 -4.58 -5.45 7.07
C ASP A 82 -5.11 -5.61 5.64
N ILE A 83 -4.41 -6.37 4.78
CA ILE A 83 -4.92 -6.70 3.45
C ILE A 83 -6.24 -7.45 3.55
N GLN A 84 -6.34 -8.43 4.47
CA GLN A 84 -7.57 -9.18 4.68
C GLN A 84 -8.71 -8.28 5.16
N ALA A 85 -8.44 -7.36 6.10
CA ALA A 85 -9.42 -6.39 6.58
C ALA A 85 -9.93 -5.47 5.46
N LEU A 86 -9.07 -5.08 4.52
CA LEU A 86 -9.49 -4.34 3.34
C LEU A 86 -10.36 -5.20 2.42
N LYS A 87 -9.99 -6.46 2.17
CA LYS A 87 -10.77 -7.39 1.33
C LYS A 87 -12.15 -7.73 1.92
N ASP A 88 -12.24 -7.82 3.25
CA ASP A 88 -13.50 -8.13 3.95
C ASP A 88 -14.41 -6.89 4.14
N SER A 89 -13.89 -5.69 3.85
CA SER A 89 -14.63 -4.46 4.06
C SER A 89 -15.68 -4.24 2.95
N PRO A 90 -16.96 -4.03 3.28
CA PRO A 90 -17.99 -3.72 2.28
C PRO A 90 -17.80 -2.33 1.65
N TYR A 91 -16.90 -1.51 2.20
CA TYR A 91 -16.58 -0.17 1.69
C TYR A 91 -15.39 -0.16 0.73
N VAL A 92 -14.72 -1.31 0.54
CA VAL A 92 -13.62 -1.46 -0.39
C VAL A 92 -14.09 -2.35 -1.53
N ARG A 93 -13.91 -1.87 -2.76
CA ARG A 93 -14.32 -2.62 -3.96
C ARG A 93 -13.43 -3.86 -4.12
N ASN A 94 -14.07 -5.03 -4.27
CA ASN A 94 -13.39 -6.33 -4.35
C ASN A 94 -12.47 -6.50 -5.58
N ASP A 95 -12.62 -5.66 -6.60
CA ASP A 95 -11.78 -5.66 -7.81
C ASP A 95 -10.55 -4.75 -7.69
N ILE A 96 -10.40 -3.99 -6.59
CA ILE A 96 -9.21 -3.16 -6.38
C ILE A 96 -8.04 -4.05 -5.95
N PRO A 97 -6.93 -4.09 -6.71
CA PRO A 97 -5.71 -4.78 -6.32
C PRO A 97 -5.12 -4.16 -5.06
N ILE A 98 -4.71 -5.02 -4.12
CA ILE A 98 -4.07 -4.60 -2.87
C ILE A 98 -2.68 -5.22 -2.81
N ILE A 99 -1.64 -4.41 -2.63
CA ILE A 99 -0.27 -4.86 -2.43
C ILE A 99 0.21 -4.45 -1.05
N GLY A 100 0.78 -5.41 -0.30
CA GLY A 100 1.42 -5.14 0.98
C GLY A 100 2.93 -5.11 0.86
N TYR A 101 3.55 -4.12 1.49
CA TYR A 101 5.00 -4.02 1.63
C TYR A 101 5.39 -3.87 3.09
N MET A 102 6.56 -4.42 3.38
CA MET A 102 7.30 -4.27 4.61
C MET A 102 8.58 -3.49 4.32
N LEU A 103 8.84 -2.42 5.07
CA LEU A 103 10.11 -1.69 5.03
C LEU A 103 10.95 -2.04 6.24
N ASP A 104 12.15 -2.58 6.02
CA ASP A 104 13.15 -2.69 7.06
C ASP A 104 13.88 -1.34 7.22
N THR A 105 13.63 -0.64 8.32
CA THR A 105 14.23 0.67 8.61
C THR A 105 15.73 0.59 8.93
N GLY A 106 16.24 -0.59 9.29
CA GLY A 106 17.66 -0.81 9.55
C GLY A 106 18.48 -0.98 8.27
N THR A 107 17.90 -1.65 7.26
CA THR A 107 18.57 -1.93 5.98
C THR A 107 18.09 -1.05 4.83
N SER A 108 17.02 -0.28 5.04
CA SER A 108 16.28 0.45 3.98
C SER A 108 15.74 -0.46 2.88
N GLN A 109 15.63 -1.77 3.14
CA GLN A 109 15.06 -2.72 2.19
C GLN A 109 13.55 -2.77 2.34
N LEU A 110 12.85 -2.48 1.26
CA LEU A 110 11.44 -2.80 1.15
C LEU A 110 11.30 -4.33 0.92
N ARG A 111 10.12 -4.92 1.09
CA ARG A 111 9.82 -6.29 0.66
C ARG A 111 8.34 -6.44 0.48
N GLU A 112 7.91 -7.01 -0.64
CA GLU A 112 6.51 -7.37 -0.85
C GLU A 112 6.11 -8.53 0.06
N VAL A 113 5.02 -8.37 0.81
CA VAL A 113 4.44 -9.44 1.63
C VAL A 113 3.55 -10.30 0.73
N SER A 114 4.00 -11.52 0.46
CA SER A 114 3.30 -12.45 -0.45
C SER A 114 2.00 -12.96 0.16
N ILE A 115 0.86 -12.40 -0.22
CA ILE A 115 -0.46 -13.00 0.02
C ILE A 115 -0.71 -14.17 -0.94
N VAL A 116 -1.46 -15.20 -0.51
CA VAL A 116 -1.88 -16.30 -1.40
C VAL A 116 -2.64 -15.69 -2.57
N ARG A 117 -2.07 -15.79 -3.77
CA ARG A 117 -2.57 -15.09 -4.97
C ARG A 117 -3.60 -15.94 -5.68
N ASN A 118 -4.75 -15.36 -6.03
CA ASN A 118 -5.59 -15.88 -7.09
C ASN A 118 -5.15 -15.25 -8.44
N ALA A 119 -5.54 -15.87 -9.56
CA ALA A 119 -5.17 -15.38 -10.90
C ALA A 119 -5.62 -13.93 -11.21
N PRO A 120 -6.82 -13.47 -10.77
CA PRO A 120 -7.27 -12.08 -10.96
C PRO A 120 -6.35 -11.05 -10.29
N ASP A 121 -5.95 -11.27 -9.04
CA ASP A 121 -5.09 -10.36 -8.28
C ASP A 121 -3.72 -10.21 -8.96
N ALA A 122 -3.17 -11.31 -9.50
CA ALA A 122 -1.89 -11.32 -10.19
C ALA A 122 -1.91 -10.57 -11.54
N GLU A 123 -3.01 -10.63 -12.28
CA GLU A 123 -3.17 -9.90 -13.54
C GLU A 123 -3.41 -8.42 -13.31
N ALA A 124 -4.26 -8.07 -12.34
CA ALA A 124 -4.49 -6.67 -12.00
C ALA A 124 -3.23 -6.01 -11.43
N ARG A 125 -2.45 -6.74 -10.61
CA ARG A 125 -1.09 -6.33 -10.21
C ARG A 125 -0.20 -6.04 -11.41
N ARG A 126 -0.08 -6.99 -12.35
CA ARG A 126 0.76 -6.79 -13.56
C ARG A 126 0.30 -5.58 -14.37
N ARG A 127 -1.02 -5.41 -14.55
CA ARG A 127 -1.58 -4.26 -15.26
C ARG A 127 -1.17 -2.95 -14.62
N VAL A 128 -1.32 -2.82 -13.30
CA VAL A 128 -0.96 -1.59 -12.59
C VAL A 128 0.55 -1.35 -12.62
N LEU A 129 1.35 -2.37 -12.29
CA LEU A 129 2.82 -2.25 -12.34
C LEU A 129 3.33 -1.92 -13.75
N SER A 130 2.67 -2.41 -14.81
CA SER A 130 3.01 -2.09 -16.20
C SER A 130 2.56 -0.70 -16.66
N GLN A 131 1.64 -0.07 -15.92
CA GLN A 131 1.11 1.27 -16.22
C GLN A 131 1.75 2.36 -15.36
N MET A 132 2.51 1.97 -14.35
CA MET A 132 3.29 2.86 -13.53
C MET A 132 4.75 2.78 -13.97
N ASP A 133 5.08 3.43 -15.09
CA ASP A 133 6.47 3.56 -15.56
C ASP A 133 7.41 4.15 -14.48
N ASP A 134 6.82 4.92 -13.55
CA ASP A 134 7.48 5.53 -12.41
C ASP A 134 7.47 4.65 -11.14
N PHE A 135 6.62 3.62 -11.03
CA PHE A 135 6.58 2.76 -9.83
C PHE A 135 7.61 1.64 -9.95
N GLY A 136 8.86 2.01 -9.71
CA GLY A 136 9.92 1.08 -9.41
C GLY A 136 10.26 1.18 -7.93
N PRO A 137 10.11 0.11 -7.11
CA PRO A 137 10.96 0.02 -5.93
C PRO A 137 12.42 0.09 -6.40
N PHE A 138 13.17 1.08 -5.92
CA PHE A 138 14.58 1.25 -6.24
C PHE A 138 15.39 0.19 -5.47
N TRP A 139 15.46 -1.02 -6.01
CA TRP A 139 16.45 -2.00 -5.57
C TRP A 139 17.74 -1.69 -6.29
N ASN A 140 18.72 -1.16 -5.57
CA ASN A 140 20.12 -1.24 -5.97
C ASN A 140 20.86 -2.10 -4.94
#